data_AF-K0DQ38-F1
#
_entry.id   AF-K0DQ38-F1
#
_cell.length_a   1.000
_cell.length_b   1.000
_cell.length_c   1.000
_cell.angle_alpha   90.00
_cell.angle_beta   90.00
_cell.angle_gamma   90.00
#
_symmetry.space_group_name_H-M   'P 1'
#
loop_
_entity.id
_entity.type
_entity.pdbx_description
1 polymer ?
#
loop_
_entity_poly.entity_id
_entity_poly.type
_entity_poly.pdbx_seq_one_letter_code
_entity_poly.pdbx_strand_id
1 'polypeptide(L)'
;MTLTTQPNFAEPGKRYFYSFVPGDDFYEALIDAHQELTDEQSSTLNARLILLLANHIGDLSVLREALGIARGKLETAGKLEPSAER
;
A
#
# COMPACT_ATOMS: atom_id res chain seq x y z
N MET A 1 4.55 -18.74 -2.12
CA MET A 1 3.13 -18.30 -2.10
C MET A 1 2.91 -17.35 -3.28
N THR A 2 1.68 -17.17 -3.76
CA THR A 2 1.39 -16.21 -4.86
C THR A 2 1.00 -14.87 -4.28
N LEU A 3 1.46 -13.76 -4.87
CA LEU A 3 1.05 -12.42 -4.46
C LEU A 3 -0.43 -12.15 -4.81
N THR A 4 -1.22 -11.74 -3.81
CA THR A 4 -2.58 -11.24 -4.03
C THR A 4 -2.55 -9.76 -4.39
N THR A 5 -3.07 -9.40 -5.57
CA THR A 5 -3.07 -8.02 -6.09
C THR A 5 -4.44 -7.34 -6.02
N GLN A 6 -5.48 -8.07 -5.60
CA GLN A 6 -6.83 -7.57 -5.38
C GLN A 6 -7.00 -7.16 -3.90
N PRO A 7 -7.90 -6.22 -3.57
CA PRO A 7 -8.22 -5.89 -2.19
C PRO A 7 -8.60 -7.14 -1.40
N ASN A 8 -7.89 -7.41 -0.31
CA ASN A 8 -8.07 -8.59 0.53
C ASN A 8 -8.05 -8.19 2.02
N PHE A 9 -8.77 -7.11 2.34
CA PHE A 9 -8.88 -6.60 3.70
C PHE A 9 -10.02 -7.31 4.43
N ALA A 10 -9.72 -7.89 5.58
CA ALA A 10 -10.70 -8.52 6.46
C ALA A 10 -10.18 -8.53 7.90
N GLU A 11 -11.09 -8.36 8.86
CA GLU A 11 -10.83 -8.57 10.28
C GLU A 11 -11.44 -9.92 10.72
N PRO A 12 -10.66 -10.83 11.33
CA PRO A 12 -11.20 -12.10 11.82
C PRO A 12 -12.40 -11.89 12.76
N GLY A 13 -13.55 -12.49 12.43
CA GLY A 13 -14.76 -12.40 13.24
C GLY A 13 -15.63 -11.16 13.00
N LYS A 14 -15.18 -10.19 12.20
CA LYS A 14 -16.00 -9.03 11.79
C LYS A 14 -16.66 -9.31 10.45
N ARG A 15 -17.97 -9.08 10.36
CA ARG A 15 -18.73 -9.24 9.12
C ARG A 15 -19.13 -7.87 8.61
N TYR A 16 -18.47 -7.42 7.54
CA TYR A 16 -18.81 -6.15 6.91
C TYR A 16 -20.03 -6.33 6.01
N PHE A 17 -20.93 -5.36 6.07
CA PHE A 17 -22.10 -5.30 5.17
C PHE A 17 -21.71 -4.82 3.76
N TYR A 18 -20.57 -4.15 3.63
CA TYR A 18 -20.00 -3.67 2.37
C TYR A 18 -18.53 -4.07 2.28
N SER A 19 -18.10 -4.58 1.11
CA SER A 19 -16.76 -5.15 0.91
C SER A 19 -15.61 -4.12 0.92
N PHE A 20 -15.89 -2.82 0.83
CA PHE A 20 -14.87 -1.76 0.78
C PHE A 20 -14.51 -1.17 2.16
N VAL A 21 -15.43 -1.25 3.12
CA VAL A 21 -15.25 -0.71 4.49
C VAL A 21 -13.95 -1.13 5.18
N PRO A 22 -13.51 -2.41 5.19
CA PRO A 22 -12.25 -2.77 5.84
C PRO A 22 -11.01 -2.14 5.18
N GLY A 23 -11.08 -1.87 3.88
CA GLY A 23 -10.03 -1.16 3.18
C GLY A 23 -10.01 0.32 3.56
N ASP A 24 -11.19 0.94 3.62
CA ASP A 24 -11.35 2.34 4.02
C ASP A 24 -10.87 2.57 5.47
N ASP A 25 -11.26 1.71 6.42
CA ASP A 25 -10.83 1.76 7.82
C ASP A 25 -9.28 1.74 7.94
N PHE A 26 -8.62 0.89 7.14
CA PHE A 26 -7.15 0.83 7.11
C PHE A 26 -6.53 2.06 6.44
N TYR A 27 -7.13 2.55 5.35
CA TYR A 27 -6.67 3.77 4.68
C TYR A 27 -6.77 5.00 5.59
N GLU A 28 -7.87 5.13 6.35
CA GLU A 28 -8.03 6.19 7.36
C GLU A 28 -6.92 6.10 8.42
N ALA A 29 -6.69 4.91 8.97
CA ALA A 29 -5.61 4.71 9.95
C ALA A 29 -4.21 5.05 9.40
N LEU A 30 -3.96 4.80 8.11
CA LEU A 30 -2.72 5.23 7.46
C LEU A 30 -2.62 6.75 7.37
N ILE A 31 -3.68 7.43 6.94
CA ILE A 31 -3.71 8.89 6.85
C ILE A 31 -3.45 9.50 8.23
N ASP A 32 -4.14 9.00 9.25
CA ASP A 32 -3.98 9.46 10.63
C ASP A 32 -2.56 9.26 11.14
N ALA A 33 -1.90 8.15 10.79
CA ALA A 33 -0.51 7.89 11.16
C ALA A 33 0.48 8.89 10.53
N HIS A 34 0.10 9.55 9.44
CA HIS A 34 0.90 10.59 8.78
C HIS A 34 0.59 12.01 9.26
N GLN A 35 -0.46 12.21 10.04
CA GLN A 35 -0.81 13.53 10.53
C GLN A 35 0.33 14.12 11.36
N GLU A 36 0.54 15.43 11.20
CA GLU A 36 1.56 16.20 11.92
C GLU A 36 3.04 15.81 11.61
N LEU A 37 3.27 14.90 10.65
CA LEU A 37 4.61 14.55 10.20
C LEU A 37 5.06 15.44 9.03
N THR A 38 6.36 15.75 9.00
CA THR A 38 6.99 16.29 7.79
C THR A 38 7.09 15.23 6.69
N ASP A 39 7.32 15.65 5.45
CA ASP A 39 7.52 14.73 4.32
C ASP A 39 8.63 13.70 4.56
N GLU A 40 9.72 14.12 5.22
CA GLU A 40 10.84 13.23 5.56
C GLU A 40 10.46 12.20 6.63
N GLN A 41 9.71 12.64 7.65
CA GLN A 41 9.19 11.75 8.70
C GLN A 41 8.16 10.78 8.14
N SER A 42 7.28 11.26 7.26
CA SER A 42 6.29 10.48 6.52
C SER A 42 6.96 9.39 5.66
N SER A 43 8.02 9.74 4.92
CA SER A 43 8.83 8.78 4.16
C SER A 43 9.50 7.73 5.07
N THR A 44 10.01 8.16 6.22
CA THR A 44 10.62 7.25 7.22
C THR A 44 9.59 6.28 7.80
N LEU A 45 8.36 6.75 8.10
CA LEU A 45 7.25 5.92 8.56
C LEU A 45 6.91 4.85 7.51
N ASN A 46 6.79 5.25 6.25
CA ASN A 46 6.51 4.34 5.13
C ASN A 46 7.60 3.27 4.97
N ALA A 47 8.88 3.66 5.02
CA ALA A 47 9.98 2.71 4.94
C ALA A 47 9.94 1.68 6.08
N ARG A 48 9.65 2.11 7.31
CA ARG A 48 9.49 1.23 8.47
C ARG A 48 8.30 0.29 8.31
N LEU A 49 7.16 0.80 7.89
CA LEU A 49 5.96 0.02 7.65
C LEU A 49 6.20 -1.08 6.60
N ILE A 50 6.84 -0.73 5.48
CA ILE A 50 7.19 -1.69 4.42
C ILE A 50 8.08 -2.81 4.98
N LEU A 51 9.09 -2.48 5.79
CA LEU A 51 9.97 -3.50 6.39
C LEU A 51 9.23 -4.42 7.36
N LEU A 52 8.33 -3.87 8.19
CA LEU A 52 7.51 -4.66 9.12
C LEU A 52 6.60 -5.64 8.35
N LEU A 53 5.92 -5.16 7.30
CA LEU A 53 5.05 -5.99 6.47
C LEU A 53 5.87 -7.04 5.70
N ALA A 54 7.05 -6.68 5.19
CA ALA A 54 7.93 -7.62 4.50
C ALA A 54 8.39 -8.76 5.44
N ASN A 55 8.73 -8.43 6.69
CA ASN A 55 9.06 -9.42 7.70
C ASN A 55 7.87 -10.30 8.07
N HIS A 56 6.66 -9.74 8.14
CA HIS A 56 5.45 -10.50 8.41
C HIS A 56 5.11 -11.48 7.27
N ILE A 57 5.30 -11.07 6.01
CA ILE A 57 5.11 -11.92 4.83
C ILE A 57 6.15 -13.05 4.79
N GLY A 58 7.43 -12.75 5.04
CA GLY A 58 8.52 -13.73 5.15
C GLY A 58 8.93 -14.46 3.85
N ASP A 59 8.10 -14.45 2.81
CA ASP A 59 8.38 -15.08 1.51
C ASP A 59 9.06 -14.10 0.53
N LEU A 60 10.36 -14.28 0.32
CA LEU A 60 11.17 -13.45 -0.59
C LEU A 60 10.68 -13.48 -2.05
N SER A 61 10.04 -14.57 -2.49
CA SER A 61 9.50 -14.65 -3.87
C SER A 61 8.31 -13.71 -4.03
N VAL A 62 7.41 -13.66 -3.04
CA VAL A 62 6.27 -12.73 -3.01
C VAL A 62 6.77 -11.28 -2.99
N LEU A 63 7.79 -10.98 -2.18
CA LEU A 63 8.34 -9.63 -2.08
C LEU A 63 9.02 -9.18 -3.38
N ARG A 64 9.73 -10.07 -4.07
CA ARG A 64 10.34 -9.79 -5.38
C ARG A 64 9.30 -9.55 -6.47
N GLU A 65 8.23 -10.35 -6.48
CA GLU A 65 7.10 -10.16 -7.38
C GLU A 65 6.44 -8.79 -7.15
N ALA A 66 6.20 -8.42 -5.88
CA ALA A 66 5.61 -7.13 -5.51
C ALA A 66 6.48 -5.95 -5.98
N LEU A 67 7.80 -6.03 -5.79
CA LEU A 67 8.76 -5.02 -6.28
C LEU A 67 8.73 -4.89 -7.80
N GLY A 68 8.64 -6.01 -8.52
CA GLY A 68 8.52 -6.02 -9.98
C GLY A 68 7.26 -5.29 -10.46
N ILE A 69 6.11 -5.59 -9.85
CA ILE A 69 4.84 -4.93 -10.16
C ILE A 69 4.89 -3.43 -9.82
N ALA A 70 5.42 -3.07 -8.64
CA ALA A 70 5.51 -1.68 -8.20
C ALA A 70 6.36 -0.84 -9.17
N ARG A 71 7.51 -1.37 -9.62
CA ARG A 71 8.35 -0.69 -10.64
C ARG A 71 7.63 -0.54 -11.98
N GLY A 72 6.94 -1.59 -12.46
CA GLY A 72 6.17 -1.51 -13.71
C GLY A 72 5.01 -0.50 -13.63
N LYS A 73 4.36 -0.37 -12.47
CA LYS A 73 3.35 0.65 -12.23
C LYS A 73 3.93 2.07 -12.24
N LEU A 74 5.12 2.29 -11.68
CA LEU A 74 5.80 3.60 -11.70
C LEU A 74 6.13 4.06 -13.13
N GLU A 75 6.51 3.14 -14.03
CA GLU A 75 6.74 3.45 -15.45
C GLU A 75 5.45 3.83 -16.20
N THR A 76 4.29 3.40 -15.71
CA THR A 76 2.98 3.76 -16.27
C THR A 76 2.46 5.07 -15.67
N ALA A 77 2.66 5.30 -14.37
CA ALA A 77 2.29 6.55 -13.70
C ALA A 77 3.06 7.76 -14.27
N GLY A 78 4.34 7.60 -14.62
CA GLY A 78 5.12 8.64 -15.29
C GLY A 78 4.73 8.93 -16.75
N LYS A 79 3.85 8.13 -17.36
CA LYS A 79 3.32 8.34 -18.73
C LYS A 79 1.91 8.97 -18.74
N LEU A 80 1.26 9.08 -17.58
CA LEU A 80 -0.11 9.61 -17.46
C LEU A 80 -0.17 11.10 -17.14
N GLU A 81 0.97 11.78 -16.98
CA GLU A 81 1.03 13.26 -16.92
C GLU A 81 1.64 13.87 -18.20
N PRO A 82 0.93 13.85 -19.35
CA PRO A 82 1.08 14.86 -20.38
C PRO A 82 -0.15 15.80 -20.37
N SER A 83 0.12 17.10 -20.21
CA SER A 83 -0.79 18.23 -20.46
C SER A 83 -1.83 18.57 -19.38
N ALA A 84 -1.36 19.27 -18.34
CA ALA A 84 -2.12 20.37 -17.73
C ALA A 84 -1.33 21.69 -17.85
N GLU A 85 -0.94 22.02 -19.09
CA GLU A 85 -0.68 23.40 -19.50
C GLU A 85 -1.71 23.73 -20.58
N ARG A 86 -2.82 24.39 -20.20
CA ARG A 86 -3.47 25.51 -20.89
C ARG A 86 -4.38 26.25 -19.92
#